data_AF-A0AAV5RW84-F1
#
_entry.id   AF-A0AAV5RW84-F1
#
_cell.length_a   1.000
_cell.length_b   1.000
_cell.length_c   1.000
_cell.angle_alpha   90.00
_cell.angle_beta   90.00
_cell.angle_gamma   90.00
#
_symmetry.space_group_name_H-M   'P 1'
#
loop_
_entity.id
_entity.type
_entity.pdbx_description
1 polymer ?
#
loop_
_entity_poly.entity_id
_entity_poly.type
_entity_poly.pdbx_seq_one_letter_code
_entity_poly.pdbx_strand_id
1 'polypeptide(L)'
;MYSYISDIAVNSAVKGSILSATFTHDSTTFTFLIDENPSKKPFKVCFNNLFLRDASRSPNSVDAKTGQKLFTTGRLAVKQIHTIPQAIKIAKDAQTVNIKWKDGDSYDYPLDFLFRYKGSTFATRSLRNASSVFRPLIWDKHRFEDSLASGFEVDYANFMGDDRALFDALTNLQRYGLVLVTNLPSQESQDPAFLKGLCERIGPIRKTVYGETFDINSREEDNTHICSTNVKLPFHMDLQYLQHVPGFKFIQSIKNETKGGENFFIDAFNIARAIREQDTEAYEALQIVPINYKYARGDMRYYESRPLIEQNDTSAHNIEPANYEYLIRNVNYSPPFQAPFTYGIYAKMPKDTDADASDTDNCILTAQGRLIERFTFADFVRGLELFETLTAEERNQFMIKLPENSCIIMNNRRILHSRNNFDANEEHTRHFRSCFLDSDHFKSKMKYLEEKFEFQFEK
;
A
#
# COMPACT_ATOMS: atom_id res chain seq x y z
N MET A 1 25.15 -12.27 -10.57
CA MET A 1 24.90 -13.29 -9.52
C MET A 1 24.77 -12.51 -8.21
N TYR A 2 23.54 -12.15 -7.82
CA TYR A 2 23.29 -11.31 -6.65
C TYR A 2 23.59 -12.12 -5.38
N SER A 3 24.57 -11.69 -4.58
CA SER A 3 24.77 -12.24 -3.24
C SER A 3 23.59 -11.86 -2.37
N TYR A 4 22.98 -12.84 -1.70
CA TYR A 4 21.94 -12.58 -0.70
C TYR A 4 22.56 -11.72 0.42
N ILE A 5 22.14 -10.45 0.48
CA ILE A 5 22.41 -9.61 1.65
C ILE A 5 21.48 -10.15 2.72
N SER A 6 22.05 -10.80 3.74
CA SER A 6 21.23 -11.23 4.87
C SER A 6 20.56 -10.00 5.48
N ASP A 7 19.24 -10.04 5.66
CA ASP A 7 18.43 -9.06 6.41
C ASP A 7 18.85 -8.90 7.90
N ILE A 8 20.06 -9.33 8.27
CA ILE A 8 20.62 -9.35 9.62
C ILE A 8 22.10 -8.90 9.61
N ALA A 9 22.74 -8.67 8.45
CA ALA A 9 24.11 -8.18 8.42
C ALA A 9 24.17 -6.64 8.49
N VAL A 10 24.17 -6.15 9.73
CA VAL A 10 25.04 -5.09 10.26
C VAL A 10 25.04 -3.75 9.51
N ASN A 11 24.34 -2.74 10.05
CA ASN A 11 24.93 -1.43 10.40
C ASN A 11 24.00 -0.47 11.20
N SER A 12 23.15 -0.97 12.09
CA SER A 12 22.76 -0.19 13.27
C SER A 12 22.74 -1.07 14.51
N ALA A 13 23.84 -1.04 15.27
CA ALA A 13 23.86 -1.62 16.60
C ALA A 13 22.94 -0.76 17.48
N VAL A 14 21.79 -1.31 17.87
CA VAL A 14 20.96 -0.70 18.91
C VAL A 14 21.87 -0.44 20.11
N LYS A 15 22.07 0.82 20.48
CA LYS A 15 22.95 1.20 21.60
C LYS A 15 22.30 0.74 22.90
N GLY A 16 22.97 -0.14 23.62
CA GLY A 16 22.42 -0.74 24.83
C GLY A 16 23.28 -1.90 25.32
N SER A 17 22.75 -2.67 26.28
CA SER A 17 23.48 -3.80 26.85
C SER A 17 22.54 -4.90 27.34
N ILE A 18 22.88 -6.15 27.06
CA ILE A 18 22.23 -7.32 27.64
C ILE A 18 22.75 -7.50 29.07
N LEU A 19 21.84 -7.42 30.04
CA LEU A 19 22.18 -7.47 31.47
C LEU A 19 22.15 -8.90 32.02
N SER A 20 21.15 -9.69 31.63
CA SER A 20 21.00 -11.07 32.08
C SER A 20 20.21 -11.92 31.10
N ALA A 21 20.48 -13.23 31.12
CA ALA A 21 19.77 -14.23 30.37
C ALA A 21 19.61 -15.49 31.24
N THR A 22 18.38 -15.96 31.38
CA THR A 22 18.04 -17.15 32.17
C THR A 22 17.06 -18.01 31.38
N PHE A 23 17.15 -19.33 31.48
CA PHE A 23 16.32 -20.23 30.69
C PHE A 23 15.64 -21.31 31.53
N THR A 24 14.52 -21.78 31.02
CA THR A 24 13.76 -22.95 31.47
C THR A 24 13.71 -23.97 30.33
N HIS A 25 12.95 -25.05 30.52
CA HIS A 25 12.71 -26.03 29.47
C HIS A 25 12.08 -25.38 28.22
N ASP A 26 11.09 -24.51 28.41
CA ASP A 26 10.24 -24.01 27.32
C ASP A 26 10.54 -22.57 26.89
N SER A 27 11.25 -21.81 27.73
CA SER A 27 11.47 -20.38 27.50
C SER A 27 12.83 -19.87 27.94
N THR A 28 13.23 -18.73 27.38
CA THR A 28 14.43 -17.99 27.77
C THR A 28 14.06 -16.54 28.03
N THR A 29 14.37 -16.06 29.24
CA THR A 29 14.15 -14.69 29.68
C THR A 29 15.41 -13.86 29.55
N PHE A 30 15.34 -12.74 28.85
CA PHE A 30 16.40 -11.74 28.75
C PHE A 30 16.02 -10.46 29.47
N THR A 31 17.01 -9.84 30.09
CA THR A 31 16.92 -8.47 30.61
C THR A 31 17.95 -7.61 29.89
N PHE A 32 17.55 -6.49 29.30
CA PHE A 32 18.46 -5.61 28.56
C PHE A 32 18.02 -4.14 28.62
N LEU A 33 18.99 -3.24 28.41
CA LEU A 33 18.78 -1.78 28.35
C LEU A 33 18.99 -1.28 26.92
N ILE A 34 18.23 -0.26 26.53
CA ILE A 34 18.37 0.47 25.28
C ILE A 34 18.45 1.95 25.59
N ASP A 35 19.47 2.60 25.02
CA ASP A 35 20.01 3.88 25.44
C ASP A 35 20.49 3.81 26.90
N GLU A 36 21.75 4.17 27.17
CA GLU A 36 22.31 4.19 28.54
C GLU A 36 21.72 5.34 29.40
N ASN A 37 20.43 5.66 29.25
CA ASN A 37 19.74 6.62 30.08
C ASN A 37 19.33 5.95 31.40
N PRO A 38 19.90 6.35 32.56
CA PRO A 38 19.64 5.72 33.86
C PRO A 38 18.18 5.80 34.32
N SER A 39 17.36 6.65 33.68
CA SER A 39 15.94 6.82 34.01
C SER A 39 15.00 5.81 33.32
N LYS A 40 15.47 5.06 32.31
CA LYS A 40 14.66 4.05 31.61
C LYS A 40 14.75 2.70 32.32
N LYS A 41 13.58 2.08 32.61
CA LYS A 41 13.53 0.71 33.16
C LYS A 41 14.04 -0.29 32.11
N PRO A 42 14.80 -1.32 32.51
CA PRO A 42 15.25 -2.37 31.60
C PRO A 42 14.06 -3.13 31.03
N PHE A 43 14.16 -3.54 29.77
CA PHE A 43 13.23 -4.47 29.17
C PHE A 43 13.49 -5.85 29.76
N LYS A 44 12.40 -6.53 30.16
CA LYS A 44 12.43 -7.92 30.58
C LYS A 44 11.47 -8.71 29.71
N VAL A 45 12.00 -9.65 28.94
CA VAL A 45 11.24 -10.39 27.92
C VAL A 45 11.46 -11.87 28.08
N CYS A 46 10.38 -12.64 28.06
CA CYS A 46 10.41 -14.09 28.05
C CYS A 46 10.05 -14.60 26.64
N PHE A 47 11.03 -15.15 25.92
CA PHE A 47 10.81 -15.74 24.60
C PHE A 47 10.55 -17.24 24.70
N ASN A 48 9.70 -17.76 23.81
CA ASN A 48 9.55 -19.18 23.61
C ASN A 48 10.84 -19.76 22.97
N ASN A 49 11.36 -20.86 23.49
CA ASN A 49 12.61 -21.43 22.99
C ASN A 49 12.49 -22.02 21.58
N LEU A 50 11.31 -22.53 21.18
CA LEU A 50 11.05 -22.93 19.80
C LEU A 50 11.26 -21.72 18.88
N PHE A 51 10.71 -20.55 19.21
CA PHE A 51 10.91 -19.33 18.44
C PHE A 51 12.39 -18.96 18.30
N LEU A 52 13.15 -18.96 19.41
CA LEU A 52 14.57 -18.62 19.36
C LEU A 52 15.33 -19.61 18.48
N ARG A 53 15.18 -20.92 18.69
CA ARG A 53 15.86 -21.97 17.90
C ARG A 53 15.48 -21.90 16.42
N ASP A 54 14.21 -21.62 16.15
CA ASP A 54 13.63 -21.46 14.81
C ASP A 54 14.21 -20.27 14.05
N ALA A 55 14.53 -19.19 14.77
CA ALA A 55 15.13 -17.96 14.26
C ALA A 55 16.67 -17.99 14.17
N SER A 56 17.32 -19.11 14.53
CA SER A 56 18.77 -19.26 14.41
C SER A 56 19.25 -19.04 12.98
N ARG A 57 20.36 -18.31 12.82
CA ARG A 57 21.03 -18.08 11.53
C ARG A 57 22.40 -18.75 11.46
N SER A 58 22.63 -19.76 12.29
CA SER A 58 23.86 -20.56 12.21
C SER A 58 23.98 -21.26 10.83
N PRO A 59 25.18 -21.66 10.40
CA PRO A 59 25.37 -22.42 9.16
C PRO A 59 24.61 -23.75 9.11
N ASN A 60 24.19 -24.29 10.26
CA ASN A 60 23.35 -25.49 10.35
C ASN A 60 21.85 -25.18 10.23
N SER A 61 21.49 -23.92 10.42
CA SER A 61 20.11 -23.44 10.44
C SER A 61 19.69 -22.79 9.14
N VAL A 62 20.63 -22.14 8.44
CA VAL A 62 20.39 -21.47 7.16
C VAL A 62 21.49 -21.79 6.16
N ASP A 63 21.12 -21.90 4.89
CA ASP A 63 22.07 -22.03 3.79
C ASP A 63 22.91 -20.75 3.67
N ALA A 64 24.23 -20.89 3.64
CA ALA A 64 25.15 -19.74 3.69
C ALA A 64 25.08 -18.84 2.44
N LYS A 65 24.60 -19.36 1.30
CA LYS A 65 24.54 -18.59 0.04
C LYS A 65 23.21 -17.88 -0.17
N THR A 66 22.12 -18.55 0.16
CA THR A 66 20.74 -18.10 -0.10
C THR A 66 20.08 -17.51 1.14
N GLY A 67 20.61 -17.78 2.34
CA GLY A 67 20.01 -17.42 3.62
C GLY A 67 18.68 -18.11 3.91
N GLN A 68 18.30 -19.10 3.10
CA GLN A 68 17.10 -19.90 3.27
C GLN A 68 17.27 -20.92 4.40
N LYS A 69 16.18 -21.20 5.10
CA LYS A 69 16.18 -22.06 6.26
C LYS A 69 16.33 -23.54 5.87
N LEU A 70 17.16 -24.28 6.62
CA LEU A 70 17.48 -25.69 6.34
C LEU A 70 16.56 -26.70 7.06
N PHE A 71 15.60 -26.21 7.85
CA PHE A 71 14.66 -27.04 8.59
C PHE A 71 13.28 -26.38 8.66
N THR A 72 12.26 -27.19 8.96
CA THR A 72 10.90 -26.70 9.19
C THR A 72 10.63 -26.50 10.67
N THR A 73 9.83 -25.48 11.02
CA THR A 73 9.40 -25.23 12.41
C THR A 73 8.70 -26.44 13.01
N GLY A 74 7.85 -27.13 12.23
CA GLY A 74 7.17 -28.35 12.65
C GLY A 74 8.13 -29.46 13.08
N ARG A 75 9.28 -29.61 12.40
CA ARG A 75 10.31 -30.60 12.77
C ARG A 75 10.94 -30.29 14.13
N LEU A 76 11.17 -29.01 14.44
CA LEU A 76 11.65 -28.61 15.77
C LEU A 76 10.58 -28.85 16.85
N ALA A 77 9.32 -28.51 16.56
CA ALA A 77 8.22 -28.65 17.50
C ALA A 77 7.98 -30.10 17.93
N VAL A 78 8.14 -31.06 17.00
CA VAL A 78 8.02 -32.50 17.32
C VAL A 78 9.15 -32.98 18.23
N LYS A 79 10.37 -32.45 18.06
CA LYS A 79 11.54 -32.83 18.87
C LYS A 79 11.88 -31.73 19.87
N GLN A 80 11.03 -31.56 20.88
CA GLN A 80 11.15 -30.50 21.89
C GLN A 80 12.53 -30.45 22.57
N ILE A 81 13.23 -31.57 22.68
CA ILE A 81 14.59 -31.57 23.23
C ILE A 81 15.54 -30.67 22.44
N HIS A 82 15.35 -30.50 21.12
CA HIS A 82 16.18 -29.65 20.27
C HIS A 82 16.01 -28.15 20.58
N THR A 83 14.88 -27.76 21.16
CA THR A 83 14.60 -26.38 21.51
C THR A 83 14.96 -26.08 22.96
N ILE A 84 15.66 -26.94 23.69
CA ILE A 84 16.07 -26.64 25.06
C ILE A 84 17.51 -26.10 25.04
N PRO A 85 17.77 -24.93 25.64
CA PRO A 85 19.14 -24.45 25.83
C PRO A 85 19.94 -25.43 26.70
N GLN A 86 21.15 -25.77 26.25
CA GLN A 86 22.16 -26.45 27.05
C GLN A 86 22.98 -25.44 27.86
N ALA A 87 23.30 -24.29 27.27
CA ALA A 87 24.03 -23.22 27.93
C ALA A 87 23.71 -21.87 27.28
N ILE A 88 23.80 -20.79 28.07
CA ILE A 88 23.66 -19.41 27.60
C ILE A 88 24.85 -18.60 28.12
N LYS A 89 25.45 -17.79 27.24
CA LYS A 89 26.58 -16.91 27.58
C LYS A 89 26.39 -15.55 26.92
N ILE A 90 26.43 -14.49 27.73
CA ILE A 90 26.45 -13.11 27.23
C ILE A 90 27.91 -12.77 26.86
N ALA A 91 28.10 -12.15 25.70
CA ALA A 91 29.42 -11.71 25.25
C ALA A 91 29.96 -10.58 26.15
N LYS A 92 31.29 -10.38 26.13
CA LYS A 92 31.95 -9.37 26.99
C LYS A 92 31.51 -7.94 26.70
N ASP A 93 31.12 -7.66 25.46
CA ASP A 93 30.60 -6.37 25.01
C ASP A 93 29.10 -6.16 25.33
N ALA A 94 28.45 -7.18 25.90
CA ALA A 94 27.02 -7.23 26.18
C ALA A 94 26.11 -6.95 24.96
N GLN A 95 26.62 -7.06 23.73
CA GLN A 95 25.87 -6.84 22.50
C GLN A 95 25.24 -8.12 21.94
N THR A 96 25.76 -9.27 22.34
CA THR A 96 25.28 -10.58 21.85
C THR A 96 25.12 -11.57 22.99
N VAL A 97 24.22 -12.52 22.80
CA VAL A 97 24.04 -13.66 23.68
C VAL A 97 24.09 -14.96 22.89
N ASN A 98 25.08 -15.79 23.20
CA ASN A 98 25.22 -17.13 22.65
C ASN A 98 24.25 -18.08 23.35
N ILE A 99 23.46 -18.81 22.57
CA ILE A 99 22.68 -19.95 23.07
C ILE A 99 23.21 -21.20 22.39
N LYS A 100 23.67 -22.15 23.21
CA LYS A 100 23.99 -23.52 22.77
C LYS A 100 22.77 -24.39 23.01
N TRP A 101 22.26 -25.04 21.96
CA TRP A 101 21.07 -25.88 21.99
C TRP A 101 21.45 -27.35 22.23
N LYS A 102 20.51 -28.13 22.79
CA LYS A 102 20.73 -29.57 23.03
C LYS A 102 20.83 -30.42 21.75
N ASP A 103 20.40 -29.91 20.60
CA ASP A 103 20.62 -30.57 19.30
C ASP A 103 22.06 -30.41 18.77
N GLY A 104 22.91 -29.67 19.50
CA GLY A 104 24.30 -29.43 19.16
C GLY A 104 24.53 -28.13 18.38
N ASP A 105 23.47 -27.45 17.94
CA ASP A 105 23.59 -26.16 17.25
C ASP A 105 23.85 -25.02 18.25
N SER A 106 24.37 -23.90 17.76
CA SER A 106 24.58 -22.70 18.57
C SER A 106 24.46 -21.45 17.73
N TYR A 107 23.93 -20.38 18.33
CA TYR A 107 23.78 -19.11 17.64
C TYR A 107 23.94 -17.93 18.59
N ASP A 108 24.57 -16.87 18.08
CA ASP A 108 24.74 -15.59 18.75
C ASP A 108 23.58 -14.66 18.36
N TYR A 109 22.68 -14.43 19.31
CA TYR A 109 21.56 -13.51 19.10
C TYR A 109 22.03 -12.09 19.42
N PRO A 110 21.97 -11.14 18.46
CA PRO A 110 22.32 -9.75 18.73
C PRO A 110 21.25 -9.05 19.57
N LEU A 111 21.65 -8.01 20.30
CA LEU A 111 20.74 -7.16 21.07
C LEU A 111 19.63 -6.56 20.20
N ASP A 112 19.92 -6.19 18.95
CA ASP A 112 18.92 -5.72 17.99
C ASP A 112 17.81 -6.76 17.76
N PHE A 113 18.16 -8.04 17.63
CA PHE A 113 17.17 -9.11 17.50
C PHE A 113 16.26 -9.16 18.73
N LEU A 114 16.85 -9.17 19.94
CA LEU A 114 16.06 -9.20 21.18
C LEU A 114 15.15 -7.98 21.29
N PHE A 115 15.67 -6.78 20.98
CA PHE A 115 14.91 -5.55 21.01
C PHE A 115 13.77 -5.54 19.97
N ARG A 116 14.03 -6.06 18.78
CA ARG A 116 13.06 -6.16 17.68
C ARG A 116 11.90 -7.08 18.03
N TYR A 117 12.16 -8.20 18.69
CA TYR A 117 11.14 -9.20 19.00
C TYR A 117 10.57 -9.13 20.43
N LYS A 118 10.99 -8.16 21.26
CA LYS A 118 10.72 -8.08 22.71
C LYS A 118 9.28 -8.17 23.21
N GLY A 119 8.28 -8.18 22.33
CA GLY A 119 6.88 -8.28 22.71
C GLY A 119 6.40 -7.02 23.45
N SER A 120 5.79 -6.09 22.74
CA SER A 120 4.69 -5.32 23.32
C SER A 120 3.39 -5.95 22.83
N THR A 121 2.24 -5.65 23.46
CA THR A 121 0.89 -6.02 22.99
C THR A 121 0.61 -5.65 21.51
N PHE A 122 1.55 -4.94 20.88
CA PHE A 122 1.81 -4.79 19.45
C PHE A 122 2.56 -6.01 18.85
N ALA A 123 1.92 -7.16 18.73
CA ALA A 123 2.29 -8.07 17.65
C ALA A 123 2.10 -7.30 16.33
N THR A 124 3.15 -6.64 15.83
CA THR A 124 3.40 -6.26 14.41
C THR A 124 4.29 -5.05 14.20
N ARG A 125 4.70 -4.20 15.15
CA ARG A 125 5.55 -3.03 14.74
C ARG A 125 6.91 -3.42 14.16
N SER A 126 7.51 -4.51 14.65
CA SER A 126 8.77 -5.06 14.13
C SER A 126 8.62 -6.05 12.96
N LEU A 127 7.43 -6.63 12.77
CA LEU A 127 7.06 -7.29 11.49
C LEU A 127 6.62 -6.24 10.43
N ARG A 128 6.22 -5.05 10.87
CA ARG A 128 6.02 -3.81 10.10
C ARG A 128 7.33 -3.02 9.92
N ASN A 129 8.50 -3.58 10.25
CA ASN A 129 9.79 -3.10 9.70
C ASN A 129 9.90 -3.29 8.17
N ALA A 130 8.78 -3.57 7.49
CA ALA A 130 8.57 -3.46 6.05
C ALA A 130 7.78 -2.20 5.63
N SER A 131 7.33 -1.38 6.59
CA SER A 131 6.75 -0.07 6.31
C SER A 131 7.86 0.96 6.38
N SER A 132 8.06 1.65 5.26
CA SER A 132 9.01 2.74 5.15
C SER A 132 8.80 3.79 6.24
N VAL A 133 9.88 4.43 6.69
CA VAL A 133 9.85 5.43 7.78
C VAL A 133 8.98 6.63 7.41
N PHE A 134 8.90 6.91 6.11
CA PHE A 134 8.05 7.96 5.54
C PHE A 134 6.59 7.55 5.60
N ARG A 135 5.73 8.48 6.00
CA ARG A 135 4.31 8.19 6.23
C ARG A 135 3.43 8.93 5.24
N PRO A 136 2.30 8.36 4.80
CA PRO A 136 1.29 9.11 4.08
C PRO A 136 0.91 10.36 4.90
N LEU A 137 1.00 11.53 4.28
CA LEU A 137 0.47 12.77 4.82
C LEU A 137 -0.88 13.02 4.18
N ILE A 138 -1.94 13.01 4.98
CA ILE A 138 -3.28 13.32 4.51
C ILE A 138 -3.35 14.79 4.10
N TRP A 139 -3.81 15.08 2.88
CA TRP A 139 -3.86 16.45 2.36
C TRP A 139 -5.20 16.84 1.73
N ASP A 140 -5.49 18.13 1.80
CA ASP A 140 -6.41 18.83 0.92
C ASP A 140 -5.59 19.68 -0.08
N LYS A 141 -6.26 20.42 -0.96
CA LYS A 141 -5.61 21.23 -2.00
C LYS A 141 -4.59 22.20 -1.40
N HIS A 142 -4.99 22.97 -0.39
CA HIS A 142 -4.12 23.99 0.20
C HIS A 142 -2.87 23.38 0.81
N ARG A 143 -3.01 22.32 1.61
CA ARG A 143 -1.88 21.62 2.22
C ARG A 143 -0.96 20.97 1.19
N PHE A 144 -1.51 20.47 0.09
CA PHE A 144 -0.72 19.90 -1.00
C PHE A 144 0.04 20.99 -1.76
N GLU A 145 -0.61 22.12 -2.07
CA GLU A 145 0.01 23.27 -2.74
C GLU A 145 1.18 23.85 -1.95
N ASP A 146 1.04 23.99 -0.63
CA ASP A 146 2.12 24.41 0.27
C ASP A 146 3.34 23.45 0.23
N SER A 147 3.11 22.18 -0.12
CA SER A 147 4.16 21.17 -0.21
C SER A 147 4.84 21.06 -1.57
N LEU A 148 4.33 21.74 -2.62
CA LEU A 148 4.87 21.61 -3.98
C LEU A 148 6.35 21.98 -4.06
N ALA A 149 6.76 23.02 -3.32
CA ALA A 149 8.17 23.45 -3.23
C ALA A 149 9.09 22.40 -2.58
N SER A 150 8.53 21.39 -1.90
CA SER A 150 9.27 20.36 -1.16
C SER A 150 9.47 19.06 -1.94
N GLY A 151 9.43 19.11 -3.28
CA GLY A 151 9.80 17.99 -4.15
C GLY A 151 8.62 17.23 -4.77
N PHE A 152 7.54 17.93 -5.10
CA PHE A 152 6.51 17.39 -6.01
C PHE A 152 7.10 17.06 -7.39
N GLU A 153 8.04 17.88 -7.86
CA GLU A 153 8.70 17.72 -9.15
C GLU A 153 10.11 17.13 -9.00
N VAL A 154 10.50 16.30 -9.97
CA VAL A 154 11.85 15.77 -10.11
C VAL A 154 12.25 15.75 -11.58
N ASP A 155 13.45 16.24 -11.87
CA ASP A 155 13.99 16.19 -13.23
C ASP A 155 14.26 14.75 -13.68
N TYR A 156 13.93 14.41 -14.92
CA TYR A 156 14.11 13.07 -15.49
C TYR A 156 15.55 12.55 -15.37
N ALA A 157 16.56 13.38 -15.67
CA ALA A 157 17.95 12.94 -15.63
C ALA A 157 18.36 12.58 -14.20
N ASN A 158 17.88 13.33 -13.21
CA ASN A 158 18.10 13.03 -11.80
C ASN A 158 17.34 11.78 -11.36
N PHE A 159 16.06 11.63 -11.75
CA PHE A 159 15.26 10.45 -11.43
C PHE A 159 15.90 9.15 -11.93
N MET A 160 16.44 9.17 -13.15
CA MET A 160 17.09 8.02 -13.77
C MET A 160 18.53 7.80 -13.28
N GLY A 161 19.30 8.88 -13.14
CA GLY A 161 20.75 8.83 -12.91
C GLY A 161 21.20 8.90 -11.45
N ASP A 162 20.38 9.42 -10.54
CA ASP A 162 20.73 9.62 -9.13
C ASP A 162 19.79 8.82 -8.20
N ASP A 163 20.37 7.92 -7.41
CA ASP A 163 19.61 7.16 -6.41
C ASP A 163 19.10 8.04 -5.27
N ARG A 164 19.76 9.17 -4.97
CA ARG A 164 19.28 10.08 -3.93
C ARG A 164 18.06 10.85 -4.38
N ALA A 165 18.12 11.43 -5.58
CA ALA A 165 16.95 12.07 -6.20
C ALA A 165 15.78 11.09 -6.38
N LEU A 166 16.05 9.83 -6.77
CA LEU A 166 15.01 8.79 -6.80
C LEU A 166 14.42 8.57 -5.39
N PHE A 167 15.26 8.44 -4.37
CA PHE A 167 14.80 8.21 -3.00
C PHE A 167 13.91 9.35 -2.48
N ASP A 168 14.29 10.60 -2.74
CA ASP A 168 13.51 11.77 -2.36
C ASP A 168 12.17 11.80 -3.15
N ALA A 169 12.17 11.43 -4.44
CA ALA A 169 10.96 11.31 -5.25
C ALA A 169 10.02 10.20 -4.76
N LEU A 170 10.54 9.01 -4.42
CA LEU A 170 9.72 7.91 -3.89
C LEU A 170 9.22 8.20 -2.47
N THR A 171 10.02 8.90 -1.66
CA THR A 171 9.60 9.45 -0.37
C THR A 171 8.38 10.35 -0.53
N ASN A 172 8.43 11.29 -1.48
CA ASN A 172 7.33 12.20 -1.74
C ASN A 172 6.11 11.48 -2.35
N LEU A 173 6.33 10.52 -3.25
CA LEU A 173 5.27 9.66 -3.76
C LEU A 173 4.60 8.85 -2.63
N GLN A 174 5.34 8.41 -1.61
CA GLN A 174 4.75 7.74 -0.44
C GLN A 174 3.99 8.72 0.48
N ARG A 175 4.55 9.92 0.72
CA ARG A 175 3.94 10.94 1.57
C ARG A 175 2.66 11.50 0.95
N TYR A 176 2.69 11.89 -0.31
CA TYR A 176 1.57 12.59 -0.93
C TYR A 176 0.79 11.74 -1.93
N GLY A 177 1.30 10.59 -2.34
CA GLY A 177 0.64 9.76 -3.35
C GLY A 177 0.83 10.26 -4.79
N LEU A 178 1.61 11.32 -5.01
CA LEU A 178 1.88 11.95 -6.30
C LEU A 178 3.33 12.42 -6.42
N VAL A 179 3.92 12.27 -7.60
CA VAL A 179 5.16 12.96 -8.00
C VAL A 179 5.13 13.21 -9.52
N LEU A 180 5.68 14.34 -9.96
CA LEU A 180 5.80 14.71 -11.36
C LEU A 180 7.26 14.62 -11.80
N VAL A 181 7.53 13.74 -12.77
CA VAL A 181 8.83 13.69 -13.44
C VAL A 181 8.79 14.67 -14.61
N THR A 182 9.66 15.68 -14.60
CA THR A 182 9.72 16.75 -15.62
C THR A 182 10.90 16.56 -16.57
N ASN A 183 10.91 17.33 -17.66
CA ASN A 183 12.01 17.37 -18.64
C ASN A 183 12.35 16.01 -19.27
N LEU A 184 11.34 15.21 -19.63
CA LEU A 184 11.58 13.99 -20.40
C LEU A 184 12.19 14.35 -21.78
N PRO A 185 13.13 13.57 -22.31
CA PRO A 185 13.71 13.78 -23.64
C PRO A 185 12.62 13.62 -24.72
N SER A 186 12.33 14.71 -25.44
CA SER A 186 11.18 14.79 -26.36
C SER A 186 11.24 13.87 -27.59
N GLN A 187 12.43 13.47 -28.03
CA GLN A 187 12.59 12.54 -29.15
C GLN A 187 12.37 11.08 -28.73
N GLU A 188 12.85 10.71 -27.53
CA GLU A 188 12.75 9.35 -27.01
C GLU A 188 11.37 9.08 -26.38
N SER A 189 10.71 10.12 -25.86
CA SER A 189 9.44 10.03 -25.15
C SER A 189 8.28 9.47 -26.00
N GLN A 190 8.40 9.48 -27.33
CA GLN A 190 7.42 8.88 -28.24
C GLN A 190 7.50 7.35 -28.34
N ASP A 191 8.64 6.74 -27.98
CA ASP A 191 8.82 5.29 -27.98
C ASP A 191 8.08 4.64 -26.78
N PRO A 192 7.20 3.64 -26.98
CA PRO A 192 6.60 2.90 -25.86
C PRO A 192 7.62 2.32 -24.86
N ALA A 193 8.82 1.93 -25.33
CA ALA A 193 9.88 1.43 -24.47
C ALA A 193 10.40 2.46 -23.46
N PHE A 194 10.23 3.76 -23.77
CA PHE A 194 10.67 4.85 -22.89
C PHE A 194 9.94 4.83 -21.53
N LEU A 195 8.61 4.75 -21.55
CA LEU A 195 7.81 4.71 -20.31
C LEU A 195 8.11 3.44 -19.51
N LYS A 196 8.35 2.32 -20.19
CA LYS A 196 8.78 1.08 -19.56
C LYS A 196 10.10 1.27 -18.79
N GLY A 197 11.12 1.86 -19.40
CA GLY A 197 12.40 2.14 -18.73
C GLY A 197 12.24 3.05 -17.51
N LEU A 198 11.39 4.08 -17.60
CA LEU A 198 11.07 4.96 -16.48
C LEU A 198 10.39 4.20 -15.32
N CYS A 199 9.45 3.31 -15.62
CA CYS A 199 8.80 2.46 -14.63
C CYS A 199 9.78 1.46 -13.99
N GLU A 200 10.62 0.82 -14.82
CA GLU A 200 11.62 -0.17 -14.42
C GLU A 200 12.77 0.40 -13.58
N ARG A 201 12.95 1.73 -13.59
CA ARG A 201 13.80 2.42 -12.60
C ARG A 201 13.37 2.13 -11.17
N ILE A 202 12.07 1.99 -10.92
CA ILE A 202 11.51 1.61 -9.61
C ILE A 202 11.43 0.09 -9.49
N GLY A 203 10.80 -0.57 -10.45
CA GLY A 203 10.67 -2.03 -10.47
C GLY A 203 9.93 -2.54 -11.71
N PRO A 204 9.79 -3.86 -11.88
CA PRO A 204 9.28 -4.43 -13.13
C PRO A 204 7.86 -3.95 -13.44
N ILE A 205 7.66 -3.58 -14.70
CA ILE A 205 6.37 -3.10 -15.21
C ILE A 205 5.29 -4.19 -15.08
N ARG A 206 4.08 -3.78 -14.71
CA ARG A 206 2.94 -4.70 -14.64
C ARG A 206 2.27 -4.81 -16.00
N LYS A 207 2.37 -5.97 -16.63
CA LYS A 207 1.56 -6.30 -17.80
C LYS A 207 0.09 -6.46 -17.40
N THR A 208 -0.79 -5.78 -18.12
CA THR A 208 -2.24 -5.84 -17.93
C THR A 208 -2.93 -6.30 -19.20
N VAL A 209 -4.27 -6.27 -19.21
CA VAL A 209 -5.06 -6.48 -20.43
C VAL A 209 -4.81 -5.46 -21.52
N TYR A 210 -4.27 -4.30 -21.16
CA TYR A 210 -3.87 -3.26 -22.12
C TYR A 210 -2.40 -3.39 -22.55
N GLY A 211 -1.72 -4.48 -22.18
CA GLY A 211 -0.29 -4.64 -22.40
C GLY A 211 0.55 -4.08 -21.26
N GLU A 212 1.84 -3.87 -21.52
CA GLU A 212 2.77 -3.22 -20.58
C GLU A 212 2.56 -1.71 -20.56
N THR A 213 2.33 -1.12 -21.74
CA THR A 213 1.99 0.29 -21.93
C THR A 213 0.81 0.41 -22.88
N PHE A 214 0.00 1.46 -22.74
CA PHE A 214 -1.09 1.76 -23.66
C PHE A 214 -1.21 3.26 -23.90
N ASP A 215 -1.64 3.61 -25.11
CA ASP A 215 -1.80 4.98 -25.56
C ASP A 215 -3.23 5.49 -25.31
N ILE A 216 -3.32 6.77 -24.95
CA ILE A 216 -4.56 7.52 -24.76
C ILE A 216 -4.46 8.71 -25.71
N ASN A 217 -4.95 8.53 -26.93
CA ASN A 217 -4.82 9.46 -28.04
C ASN A 217 -6.19 10.02 -28.44
N SER A 218 -6.26 11.32 -28.68
CA SER A 218 -7.48 11.98 -29.18
C SER A 218 -7.73 11.79 -30.68
N ARG A 219 -6.74 11.32 -31.45
CA ARG A 219 -6.83 11.13 -32.92
C ARG A 219 -7.32 9.75 -33.32
N GLU A 220 -7.21 8.75 -32.45
CA GLU A 220 -7.64 7.40 -32.73
C GLU A 220 -8.92 7.14 -31.94
N GLU A 221 -10.02 6.80 -32.63
CA GLU A 221 -11.25 6.34 -31.98
C GLU A 221 -11.03 4.96 -31.36
N ASP A 222 -10.35 4.93 -30.21
CA ASP A 222 -10.32 3.75 -29.37
C ASP A 222 -11.60 3.71 -28.51
N ASN A 223 -12.65 3.13 -29.07
CA ASN A 223 -13.95 2.94 -28.40
C ASN A 223 -13.92 1.86 -27.30
N THR A 224 -12.74 1.35 -26.92
CA THR A 224 -12.60 0.37 -25.84
C THR A 224 -12.70 1.00 -24.45
N HIS A 225 -12.33 2.29 -24.29
CA HIS A 225 -12.35 2.96 -22.99
C HIS A 225 -12.77 4.43 -23.05
N ILE A 226 -13.53 4.87 -22.04
CA ILE A 226 -13.94 6.27 -21.89
C ILE A 226 -12.75 7.23 -21.74
N CYS A 227 -11.58 6.76 -21.28
CA CYS A 227 -10.38 7.59 -21.18
C CYS A 227 -9.86 8.09 -22.54
N SER A 228 -10.11 7.35 -23.62
CA SER A 228 -9.74 7.70 -25.00
C SER A 228 -10.72 8.66 -25.67
N THR A 229 -11.83 8.98 -25.03
CA THR A 229 -12.83 9.95 -25.53
C THR A 229 -12.53 11.38 -25.06
N ASN A 230 -13.22 12.37 -25.63
CA ASN A 230 -13.12 13.78 -25.24
C ASN A 230 -14.05 14.21 -24.09
N VAL A 231 -14.91 13.32 -23.60
CA VAL A 231 -15.84 13.64 -22.50
C VAL A 231 -15.14 13.71 -21.14
N LYS A 232 -15.78 14.36 -20.16
CA LYS A 232 -15.26 14.38 -18.77
C LYS A 232 -15.15 12.96 -18.23
N LEU A 233 -14.00 12.63 -17.68
CA LEU A 233 -13.76 11.38 -16.96
C LEU A 233 -14.02 11.67 -15.46
N PRO A 234 -14.98 11.00 -14.80
CA PRO A 234 -15.24 11.23 -13.38
C PRO A 234 -14.06 10.79 -12.50
N PHE A 235 -14.05 11.19 -11.23
CA PHE A 235 -13.06 10.71 -10.27
C PHE A 235 -13.11 9.20 -10.15
N HIS A 236 -11.96 8.55 -10.33
CA HIS A 236 -11.86 7.11 -10.32
C HIS A 236 -10.44 6.66 -9.94
N MET A 237 -10.32 5.37 -9.70
CA MET A 237 -9.09 4.60 -9.66
C MET A 237 -9.16 3.50 -10.72
N ASP A 238 -8.01 3.14 -11.25
CA ASP A 238 -7.91 2.22 -12.37
C ASP A 238 -8.00 0.76 -11.94
N LEU A 239 -8.52 -0.07 -12.85
CA LEU A 239 -8.49 -1.54 -12.79
C LEU A 239 -9.06 -2.16 -11.52
N GLN A 240 -10.08 -1.54 -10.89
CA GLN A 240 -10.71 -2.05 -9.66
C GLN A 240 -11.37 -3.43 -9.83
N TYR A 241 -11.63 -3.84 -11.07
CA TYR A 241 -12.15 -5.17 -11.44
C TYR A 241 -11.08 -6.29 -11.40
N LEU A 242 -9.82 -6.00 -11.06
CA LEU A 242 -8.76 -7.01 -10.87
C LEU A 242 -8.64 -7.44 -9.41
N GLN A 243 -8.35 -8.72 -9.19
CA GLN A 243 -8.10 -9.28 -7.84
C GLN A 243 -6.91 -8.62 -7.14
N HIS A 244 -5.88 -8.27 -7.92
CA HIS A 244 -4.74 -7.49 -7.47
C HIS A 244 -4.71 -6.18 -8.27
N VAL A 245 -5.28 -5.12 -7.70
CA VAL A 245 -5.27 -3.78 -8.31
C VAL A 245 -3.84 -3.24 -8.30
N PRO A 246 -3.31 -2.70 -9.40
CA PRO A 246 -1.97 -2.13 -9.41
C PRO A 246 -1.82 -1.02 -8.38
N GLY A 247 -0.64 -0.97 -7.75
CA GLY A 247 -0.32 0.00 -6.70
C GLY A 247 -0.13 1.40 -7.24
N PHE A 248 0.56 1.52 -8.37
CA PHE A 248 0.94 2.80 -8.95
C PHE A 248 0.59 2.88 -10.43
N LYS A 249 0.19 4.06 -10.87
CA LYS A 249 -0.11 4.40 -12.27
C LYS A 249 0.84 5.50 -12.72
N PHE A 250 1.35 5.35 -13.92
CA PHE A 250 2.18 6.34 -14.61
C PHE A 250 1.35 6.91 -15.76
N ILE A 251 1.37 8.23 -15.91
CA ILE A 251 0.73 8.92 -17.02
C ILE A 251 1.76 9.88 -17.62
N GLN A 252 2.33 9.48 -18.75
CA GLN A 252 3.25 10.27 -19.55
C GLN A 252 2.46 11.19 -20.48
N SER A 253 2.75 12.47 -20.42
CA SER A 253 2.26 13.49 -21.36
C SER A 253 3.24 13.60 -22.52
N ILE A 254 2.85 13.07 -23.69
CA ILE A 254 3.65 13.15 -24.91
C ILE A 254 3.26 14.43 -25.67
N LYS A 255 1.94 14.67 -25.80
CA LYS A 255 1.38 15.83 -26.47
C LYS A 255 0.11 16.32 -25.74
N ASN A 256 -0.01 17.62 -25.48
CA ASN A 256 -1.13 18.17 -24.70
C ASN A 256 -1.51 19.60 -25.11
N GLU A 257 -1.86 19.78 -26.39
CA GLU A 257 -2.18 21.09 -26.99
C GLU A 257 -3.68 21.44 -26.94
N THR A 258 -4.54 20.52 -26.47
CA THR A 258 -6.00 20.71 -26.49
C THR A 258 -6.44 21.81 -25.54
N LYS A 259 -7.53 22.52 -25.84
CA LYS A 259 -8.21 23.37 -24.84
C LYS A 259 -8.99 22.48 -23.86
N GLY A 260 -8.93 22.77 -22.56
CA GLY A 260 -9.44 21.86 -21.53
C GLY A 260 -8.50 20.68 -21.25
N GLY A 261 -9.05 19.60 -20.70
CA GLY A 261 -8.30 18.36 -20.43
C GLY A 261 -7.38 18.43 -19.22
N GLU A 262 -7.63 19.39 -18.31
CA GLU A 262 -6.96 19.49 -17.02
C GLU A 262 -7.19 18.21 -16.22
N ASN A 263 -6.16 17.77 -15.51
CA ASN A 263 -6.20 16.58 -14.67
C ASN A 263 -6.44 17.03 -13.23
N PHE A 264 -7.28 16.29 -12.52
CA PHE A 264 -7.58 16.57 -11.13
C PHE A 264 -7.20 15.37 -10.27
N PHE A 265 -6.72 15.65 -9.06
CA PHE A 265 -6.29 14.66 -8.10
C PHE A 265 -6.88 14.98 -6.72
N ILE A 266 -7.32 13.93 -6.01
CA ILE A 266 -7.84 14.03 -4.65
C ILE A 266 -7.18 12.96 -3.79
N ASP A 267 -6.76 13.35 -2.59
CA ASP A 267 -6.37 12.39 -1.56
C ASP A 267 -7.61 11.72 -0.95
N ALA A 268 -7.93 10.51 -1.40
CA ALA A 268 -9.11 9.80 -0.91
C ALA A 268 -8.98 9.43 0.58
N PHE A 269 -7.77 9.43 1.15
CA PHE A 269 -7.60 9.22 2.59
C PHE A 269 -8.10 10.42 3.40
N ASN A 270 -7.97 11.65 2.87
CA ASN A 270 -8.57 12.83 3.50
C ASN A 270 -10.09 12.76 3.49
N ILE A 271 -10.67 12.32 2.35
CA ILE A 271 -12.11 12.13 2.22
C ILE A 271 -12.61 11.07 3.21
N ALA A 272 -11.96 9.92 3.25
CA ALA A 272 -12.29 8.84 4.19
C ALA A 272 -12.20 9.29 5.66
N ARG A 273 -11.14 10.03 6.04
CA ARG A 273 -11.03 10.65 7.37
C ARG A 273 -12.24 11.56 7.65
N ALA A 274 -12.57 12.45 6.72
CA ALA A 274 -13.64 13.43 6.90
C ALA A 274 -15.01 12.75 7.05
N ILE A 275 -15.28 11.67 6.30
CA ILE A 275 -16.49 10.86 6.46
C ILE A 275 -16.55 10.26 7.86
N ARG A 276 -15.47 9.66 8.34
CA ARG A 276 -15.42 9.07 9.69
C ARG A 276 -15.74 10.09 10.79
N GLU A 277 -15.19 11.29 10.66
CA GLU A 277 -15.39 12.40 11.61
C GLU A 277 -16.83 12.94 11.58
N GLN A 278 -17.47 12.96 10.41
CA GLN A 278 -18.83 13.46 10.25
C GLN A 278 -19.90 12.40 10.55
N ASP A 279 -19.62 11.14 10.20
CA ASP A 279 -20.60 10.05 10.19
C ASP A 279 -19.92 8.68 10.31
N THR A 280 -19.76 8.21 11.54
CA THR A 280 -19.05 6.95 11.83
C THR A 280 -19.82 5.72 11.34
N GLU A 281 -21.15 5.72 11.39
CA GLU A 281 -21.98 4.60 10.91
C GLU A 281 -21.88 4.45 9.38
N ALA A 282 -21.96 5.57 8.65
CA ALA A 282 -21.76 5.57 7.21
C ALA A 282 -20.33 5.11 6.85
N TYR A 283 -19.33 5.55 7.60
CA TYR A 283 -17.94 5.11 7.42
C TYR A 283 -17.77 3.59 7.64
N GLU A 284 -18.44 3.01 8.62
CA GLU A 284 -18.46 1.57 8.86
C GLU A 284 -19.16 0.83 7.71
N ALA A 285 -20.29 1.34 7.23
CA ALA A 285 -21.00 0.77 6.10
C ALA A 285 -20.16 0.77 4.79
N LEU A 286 -19.36 1.82 4.56
CA LEU A 286 -18.40 1.92 3.44
C LEU A 286 -17.28 0.85 3.47
N GLN A 287 -17.06 0.21 4.62
CA GLN A 287 -16.13 -0.92 4.78
C GLN A 287 -16.81 -2.28 4.62
N ILE A 288 -18.14 -2.33 4.78
CA ILE A 288 -18.92 -3.58 4.80
C ILE A 288 -19.54 -3.86 3.43
N VAL A 289 -20.20 -2.87 2.82
CA VAL A 289 -20.93 -3.07 1.55
C VAL A 289 -19.93 -3.10 0.40
N PRO A 290 -19.84 -4.22 -0.34
CA PRO A 290 -18.95 -4.31 -1.49
C PRO A 290 -19.51 -3.53 -2.69
N ILE A 291 -18.66 -2.72 -3.31
CA ILE A 291 -18.87 -2.21 -4.66
C ILE A 291 -18.38 -3.28 -5.64
N ASN A 292 -19.26 -3.64 -6.56
CA ASN A 292 -18.96 -4.60 -7.60
C ASN A 292 -18.35 -3.87 -8.80
N TYR A 293 -17.27 -4.38 -9.36
CA TYR A 293 -16.62 -3.85 -10.56
C TYR A 293 -16.57 -4.91 -11.64
N LYS A 294 -16.85 -4.54 -12.89
CA LYS A 294 -16.87 -5.47 -14.02
C LYS A 294 -16.21 -4.87 -15.25
N TYR A 295 -15.46 -5.71 -15.94
CA TYR A 295 -14.99 -5.44 -17.30
C TYR A 295 -15.27 -6.67 -18.18
N ALA A 296 -16.03 -6.47 -19.25
CA ALA A 296 -16.36 -7.51 -20.20
C ALA A 296 -16.29 -6.98 -21.63
N ARG A 297 -15.20 -7.30 -22.34
CA ARG A 297 -15.00 -6.98 -23.77
C ARG A 297 -14.27 -8.13 -24.45
N GLY A 298 -14.61 -8.45 -25.70
CA GLY A 298 -14.02 -9.57 -26.43
C GLY A 298 -14.11 -10.89 -25.65
N ASP A 299 -12.97 -11.55 -25.45
CA ASP A 299 -12.78 -12.77 -24.64
C ASP A 299 -12.49 -12.49 -23.16
N MET A 300 -12.31 -11.22 -22.76
CA MET A 300 -11.96 -10.83 -21.39
C MET A 300 -13.19 -10.76 -20.47
N ARG A 301 -13.14 -11.41 -19.30
CA ARG A 301 -14.19 -11.35 -18.27
C ARG A 301 -13.57 -11.14 -16.90
N TYR A 302 -13.62 -9.91 -16.41
CA TYR A 302 -13.19 -9.56 -15.06
C TYR A 302 -14.37 -9.10 -14.23
N TYR A 303 -14.40 -9.56 -12.99
CA TYR A 303 -15.38 -9.18 -12.00
C TYR A 303 -14.72 -9.27 -10.64
N GLU A 304 -14.78 -8.19 -9.87
CA GLU A 304 -14.34 -8.19 -8.48
C GLU A 304 -15.20 -7.29 -7.60
N SER A 305 -15.27 -7.64 -6.32
CA SER A 305 -16.08 -6.95 -5.31
C SER A 305 -15.18 -6.44 -4.19
N ARG A 306 -15.27 -5.15 -3.86
CA ARG A 306 -14.43 -4.52 -2.83
C ARG A 306 -15.20 -3.44 -2.08
N PRO A 307 -15.01 -3.26 -0.76
CA PRO A 307 -15.58 -2.11 -0.06
C PRO A 307 -14.93 -0.81 -0.56
N LEU A 308 -15.62 0.32 -0.38
CA LEU A 308 -15.05 1.63 -0.75
C LEU A 308 -13.80 1.92 0.09
N ILE A 309 -13.84 1.60 1.39
CA ILE A 309 -12.73 1.84 2.33
C ILE A 309 -12.19 0.50 2.83
N GLU A 310 -10.89 0.31 2.72
CA GLU A 310 -10.18 -0.80 3.37
C GLU A 310 -9.28 -0.25 4.48
N GLN A 311 -9.36 -0.82 5.68
CA GLN A 311 -8.51 -0.45 6.81
C GLN A 311 -7.45 -1.51 7.13
N ASN A 312 -6.42 -1.09 7.85
CA ASN A 312 -5.55 -1.96 8.62
C ASN A 312 -6.22 -2.31 9.97
N ASP A 313 -5.72 -3.34 10.65
CA ASP A 313 -6.16 -3.66 12.01
C ASP A 313 -6.07 -2.44 12.94
N THR A 314 -7.11 -2.26 13.75
CA THR A 314 -7.20 -1.16 14.70
C THR A 314 -6.25 -1.35 15.87
N SER A 315 -5.76 -0.23 16.40
CA SER A 315 -4.85 -0.13 17.53
C SER A 315 -5.10 1.20 18.24
N ALA A 316 -4.72 1.31 19.51
CA ALA A 316 -4.83 2.59 20.22
C ALA A 316 -4.14 3.76 19.49
N HIS A 317 -3.07 3.47 18.72
CA HIS A 317 -2.33 4.48 17.98
C HIS A 317 -3.07 4.97 16.72
N ASN A 318 -3.54 4.06 15.86
CA ASN A 318 -4.12 4.45 14.56
C ASN A 318 -5.59 4.88 14.63
N ILE A 319 -6.24 4.75 15.79
CA ILE A 319 -7.58 5.32 16.03
C ILE A 319 -7.53 6.73 16.60
N GLU A 320 -6.35 7.28 16.88
CA GLU A 320 -6.22 8.70 17.21
C GLU A 320 -6.39 9.53 15.93
N PRO A 321 -7.17 10.62 15.93
CA PRO A 321 -7.38 11.45 14.73
C PRO A 321 -6.10 11.93 14.05
N ALA A 322 -5.05 12.18 14.84
CA ALA A 322 -3.73 12.59 14.35
C ALA A 322 -2.95 11.50 13.61
N ASN A 323 -3.43 10.24 13.64
CA ASN A 323 -2.76 9.04 13.15
C ASN A 323 -3.67 8.22 12.21
N TYR A 324 -4.72 8.82 11.64
CA TYR A 324 -5.64 8.11 10.75
C TYR A 324 -4.98 7.64 9.45
N GLU A 325 -3.84 8.20 9.06
CA GLU A 325 -3.03 7.72 7.95
C GLU A 325 -2.54 6.27 8.13
N TYR A 326 -2.46 5.77 9.36
CA TYR A 326 -2.12 4.35 9.62
C TYR A 326 -3.33 3.43 9.60
N LEU A 327 -4.52 4.00 9.68
CA LEU A 327 -5.75 3.23 9.74
C LEU A 327 -6.24 2.88 8.35
N ILE A 328 -6.27 3.85 7.43
CA ILE A 328 -6.75 3.64 6.07
C ILE A 328 -5.65 2.93 5.26
N ARG A 329 -5.99 1.75 4.73
CA ARG A 329 -5.08 0.93 3.91
C ARG A 329 -5.20 1.30 2.44
N ASN A 330 -6.43 1.28 1.91
CA ASN A 330 -6.73 1.60 0.52
C ASN A 330 -8.13 2.24 0.42
N VAL A 331 -8.37 2.97 -0.66
CA VAL A 331 -9.72 3.32 -1.12
C VAL A 331 -9.97 2.65 -2.48
N ASN A 332 -11.21 2.26 -2.75
CA ASN A 332 -11.65 1.67 -4.01
C ASN A 332 -12.84 2.47 -4.55
N TYR A 333 -12.68 3.13 -5.69
CA TYR A 333 -13.78 3.88 -6.29
C TYR A 333 -13.56 4.02 -7.79
N SER A 334 -14.50 3.53 -8.59
CA SER A 334 -14.40 3.57 -10.06
C SER A 334 -15.79 3.44 -10.70
N PRO A 335 -16.63 4.49 -10.62
CA PRO A 335 -17.98 4.47 -11.17
C PRO A 335 -18.08 4.00 -12.63
N PRO A 336 -17.14 4.35 -13.55
CA PRO A 336 -17.20 3.89 -14.94
C PRO A 336 -17.16 2.36 -15.12
N PHE A 337 -16.66 1.61 -14.14
CA PHE A 337 -16.58 0.14 -14.17
C PHE A 337 -17.49 -0.52 -13.14
N GLN A 338 -18.39 0.23 -12.49
CA GLN A 338 -19.26 -0.30 -11.46
C GLN A 338 -20.34 -1.21 -12.05
N ALA A 339 -20.48 -2.39 -11.45
CA ALA A 339 -21.52 -3.37 -11.73
C ALA A 339 -22.66 -3.26 -10.69
N PRO A 340 -23.82 -3.90 -10.93
CA PRO A 340 -24.94 -3.86 -9.98
C PRO A 340 -24.53 -4.34 -8.59
N PHE A 341 -25.01 -3.65 -7.54
CA PHE A 341 -24.84 -4.09 -6.16
C PHE A 341 -25.54 -5.43 -5.91
N THR A 342 -25.02 -6.20 -4.95
CA THR A 342 -25.55 -7.52 -4.57
C THR A 342 -25.80 -7.67 -3.07
N TYR A 343 -25.54 -6.63 -2.28
CA TYR A 343 -25.68 -6.61 -0.83
C TYR A 343 -26.74 -5.58 -0.41
N GLY A 344 -27.69 -5.97 0.44
CA GLY A 344 -28.69 -5.06 1.00
C GLY A 344 -29.65 -4.40 0.00
N ILE A 345 -29.66 -4.87 -1.25
CA ILE A 345 -30.42 -4.28 -2.38
C ILE A 345 -31.94 -4.49 -2.32
N TYR A 346 -32.42 -5.35 -1.42
CA TYR A 346 -33.82 -5.73 -1.41
C TYR A 346 -34.65 -4.87 -0.45
N ALA A 347 -35.71 -4.25 -0.93
CA ALA A 347 -36.64 -3.50 -0.08
C ALA A 347 -37.58 -4.44 0.72
N LYS A 348 -38.27 -3.86 1.71
CA LYS A 348 -39.40 -4.52 2.37
C LYS A 348 -40.57 -4.59 1.37
N MET A 349 -41.17 -5.77 1.21
CA MET A 349 -42.36 -5.92 0.37
C MET A 349 -43.50 -5.00 0.89
N PRO A 350 -44.22 -4.30 0.00
CA PRO A 350 -45.41 -3.54 0.36
C PRO A 350 -46.46 -4.44 1.01
N LYS A 351 -47.21 -3.91 1.99
CA LYS A 351 -48.23 -4.68 2.72
C LYS A 351 -49.42 -5.12 1.85
N ASP A 352 -49.65 -4.44 0.73
CA ASP A 352 -50.80 -4.67 -0.16
C ASP A 352 -50.46 -5.58 -1.36
N THR A 353 -49.36 -6.33 -1.27
CA THR A 353 -49.10 -7.39 -2.24
C THR A 353 -49.94 -8.61 -1.86
N ASP A 354 -51.18 -8.63 -2.36
CA ASP A 354 -52.02 -9.82 -2.45
C ASP A 354 -51.33 -10.82 -3.40
N ALA A 355 -50.26 -11.45 -2.93
CA ALA A 355 -49.75 -12.66 -3.54
C ALA A 355 -50.81 -13.73 -3.26
N ASP A 356 -51.69 -13.94 -4.24
CA ASP A 356 -52.56 -15.12 -4.29
C ASP A 356 -51.67 -16.33 -3.98
N ALA A 357 -51.91 -16.96 -2.83
CA ALA A 357 -51.01 -17.95 -2.22
C ALA A 357 -50.93 -19.28 -3.01
N SER A 358 -51.40 -19.28 -4.26
CA SER A 358 -51.52 -20.42 -5.16
C SER A 358 -50.43 -20.51 -6.23
N ASP A 359 -49.65 -19.44 -6.47
CA ASP A 359 -48.49 -19.43 -7.40
C ASP A 359 -47.23 -18.90 -6.69
N THR A 360 -46.74 -19.66 -5.71
CA THR A 360 -45.55 -19.33 -4.91
C THR A 360 -44.25 -19.85 -5.51
N ASP A 361 -44.31 -20.65 -6.58
CA ASP A 361 -43.13 -21.31 -7.16
C ASP A 361 -42.11 -20.30 -7.73
N ASN A 362 -42.54 -19.09 -8.11
CA ASN A 362 -41.68 -18.03 -8.63
C ASN A 362 -41.69 -16.73 -7.79
N CYS A 363 -42.43 -16.67 -6.67
CA CYS A 363 -42.47 -15.48 -5.81
C CYS A 363 -41.31 -15.51 -4.80
N ILE A 364 -40.18 -14.87 -5.13
CA ILE A 364 -39.07 -14.74 -4.19
C ILE A 364 -39.43 -13.65 -3.15
N LEU A 365 -40.04 -14.07 -2.04
CA LEU A 365 -40.30 -13.19 -0.90
C LEU A 365 -38.98 -12.70 -0.32
N THR A 366 -38.80 -11.38 -0.22
CA THR A 366 -37.62 -10.82 0.45
C THR A 366 -37.61 -11.22 1.92
N ALA A 367 -36.72 -12.14 2.30
CA ALA A 367 -36.63 -12.66 3.65
C ALA A 367 -36.53 -11.54 4.71
N GLN A 368 -37.33 -11.65 5.78
CA GLN A 368 -37.28 -10.72 6.92
C GLN A 368 -35.90 -10.68 7.59
N GLY A 369 -35.13 -11.77 7.49
CA GLY A 369 -33.76 -11.87 8.02
C GLY A 369 -32.72 -10.94 7.36
N ARG A 370 -33.07 -10.25 6.27
CA ARG A 370 -32.17 -9.28 5.59
C ARG A 370 -32.28 -7.84 6.11
N LEU A 371 -32.91 -7.64 7.27
CA LEU A 371 -33.11 -6.30 7.84
C LEU A 371 -31.78 -5.55 8.06
N ILE A 372 -30.77 -6.23 8.60
CA ILE A 372 -29.44 -5.64 8.85
C ILE A 372 -28.79 -5.21 7.53
N GLU A 373 -28.81 -6.07 6.51
CA GLU A 373 -28.26 -5.74 5.19
C GLU A 373 -28.88 -4.47 4.60
N ARG A 374 -30.20 -4.26 4.78
CA ARG A 374 -30.90 -3.07 4.29
C ARG A 374 -30.46 -1.80 4.99
N PHE A 375 -30.35 -1.82 6.32
CA PHE A 375 -29.90 -0.66 7.09
C PHE A 375 -28.45 -0.34 6.77
N THR A 376 -27.58 -1.35 6.73
CA THR A 376 -26.18 -1.17 6.31
C THR A 376 -26.08 -0.62 4.88
N PHE A 377 -26.95 -1.03 3.96
CA PHE A 377 -26.99 -0.47 2.61
C PHE A 377 -27.46 1.00 2.59
N ALA A 378 -28.44 1.36 3.42
CA ALA A 378 -28.85 2.75 3.57
C ALA A 378 -27.72 3.64 4.13
N ASP A 379 -27.00 3.15 5.15
CA ASP A 379 -25.82 3.84 5.70
C ASP A 379 -24.69 3.93 4.68
N PHE A 380 -24.50 2.89 3.86
CA PHE A 380 -23.55 2.91 2.76
C PHE A 380 -23.91 3.96 1.71
N VAL A 381 -25.18 4.08 1.31
CA VAL A 381 -25.64 5.09 0.35
C VAL A 381 -25.41 6.50 0.91
N ARG A 382 -25.73 6.74 2.18
CA ARG A 382 -25.42 8.00 2.89
C ARG A 382 -23.92 8.30 2.89
N GLY A 383 -23.08 7.29 3.16
CA GLY A 383 -21.63 7.42 3.11
C GLY A 383 -21.09 7.71 1.71
N LEU A 384 -21.69 7.11 0.68
CA LEU A 384 -21.32 7.32 -0.71
C LEU A 384 -21.70 8.73 -1.17
N GLU A 385 -22.87 9.22 -0.79
CA GLU A 385 -23.30 10.61 -1.02
C GLU A 385 -22.32 11.60 -0.37
N LEU A 386 -21.92 11.35 0.88
CA LEU A 386 -20.94 12.19 1.56
C LEU A 386 -19.56 12.13 0.88
N PHE A 387 -19.13 10.93 0.46
CA PHE A 387 -17.89 10.74 -0.30
C PHE A 387 -17.90 11.57 -1.58
N GLU A 388 -18.95 11.44 -2.40
CA GLU A 388 -19.08 12.18 -3.65
C GLU A 388 -19.15 13.70 -3.41
N THR A 389 -19.92 14.14 -2.40
CA THR A 389 -20.02 15.56 -2.01
C THR A 389 -18.65 16.12 -1.68
N LEU A 390 -17.90 15.46 -0.80
CA LEU A 390 -16.56 15.91 -0.40
C LEU A 390 -15.58 15.88 -1.59
N THR A 391 -15.67 14.89 -2.48
CA THR A 391 -14.81 14.86 -3.67
C THR A 391 -15.14 15.98 -4.65
N ALA A 392 -16.39 16.46 -4.70
CA ALA A 392 -16.81 17.56 -5.55
C ALA A 392 -16.34 18.93 -5.06
N GLU A 393 -15.95 19.06 -3.78
CA GLU A 393 -15.44 20.31 -3.22
C GLU A 393 -14.07 20.68 -3.78
N GLU A 394 -13.94 21.90 -4.32
CA GLU A 394 -12.68 22.38 -4.92
C GLU A 394 -11.50 22.40 -3.94
N ARG A 395 -11.76 22.59 -2.64
CA ARG A 395 -10.72 22.54 -1.60
C ARG A 395 -10.03 21.19 -1.48
N ASN A 396 -10.62 20.12 -2.01
CA ASN A 396 -10.02 18.78 -1.99
C ASN A 396 -9.35 18.41 -3.33
N GLN A 397 -9.48 19.25 -4.35
CA GLN A 397 -9.06 18.95 -5.72
C GLN A 397 -7.78 19.72 -6.09
N PHE A 398 -6.67 19.01 -6.24
CA PHE A 398 -5.49 19.55 -6.90
C PHE A 398 -5.65 19.42 -8.42
N MET A 399 -5.46 20.52 -9.15
CA MET A 399 -5.64 20.57 -10.60
C MET A 399 -4.33 20.93 -11.29
N ILE A 400 -3.99 20.18 -12.34
CA ILE A 400 -2.83 20.44 -13.18
C ILE A 400 -3.10 20.06 -14.63
N LYS A 401 -2.74 20.96 -15.54
CA LYS A 401 -2.60 20.60 -16.95
C LYS A 401 -1.20 20.04 -17.15
N LEU A 402 -1.10 18.73 -17.35
CA LEU A 402 0.19 18.05 -17.42
C LEU A 402 1.03 18.63 -18.57
N PRO A 403 2.22 19.20 -18.28
CA PRO A 403 3.11 19.71 -19.31
C PRO A 403 3.49 18.61 -20.29
N GLU A 404 3.77 18.95 -21.55
CA GLU A 404 4.38 17.99 -22.47
C GLU A 404 5.75 17.56 -21.95
N ASN A 405 6.16 16.34 -22.28
CA ASN A 405 7.42 15.76 -21.81
C ASN A 405 7.50 15.70 -20.28
N SER A 406 6.37 15.37 -19.65
CA SER A 406 6.29 15.07 -18.22
C SER A 406 5.66 13.71 -17.98
N CYS A 407 5.89 13.11 -16.82
CA CYS A 407 5.22 11.89 -16.38
C CYS A 407 4.78 12.04 -14.94
N ILE A 408 3.47 11.99 -14.69
CA ILE A 408 2.96 11.93 -13.33
C ILE A 408 2.87 10.48 -12.87
N ILE A 409 3.36 10.21 -11.67
CA ILE A 409 3.28 8.92 -11.00
C ILE A 409 2.33 9.10 -9.82
N MET A 410 1.35 8.20 -9.69
CA MET A 410 0.36 8.28 -8.63
C MET A 410 0.14 6.93 -7.94
N ASN A 411 -0.16 6.97 -6.64
CA ASN A 411 -0.63 5.81 -5.90
C ASN A 411 -2.11 5.55 -6.23
N ASN A 412 -2.37 4.56 -7.08
CA ASN A 412 -3.69 4.18 -7.59
C ASN A 412 -4.58 3.50 -6.52
N ARG A 413 -4.07 3.31 -5.29
CA ARG A 413 -4.82 2.78 -4.14
C ARG A 413 -5.21 3.87 -3.13
N ARG A 414 -4.85 5.13 -3.43
CA ARG A 414 -5.05 6.30 -2.55
C ARG A 414 -5.57 7.52 -3.31
N ILE A 415 -4.98 7.83 -4.46
CA ILE A 415 -5.31 9.05 -5.21
C ILE A 415 -6.42 8.77 -6.21
N LEU A 416 -7.54 9.47 -6.04
CA LEU A 416 -8.54 9.59 -7.08
C LEU A 416 -8.02 10.53 -8.15
N HIS A 417 -8.23 10.17 -9.41
CA HIS A 417 -7.89 11.04 -10.52
C HIS A 417 -9.06 11.20 -11.48
N SER A 418 -9.11 12.35 -12.13
CA SER A 418 -10.13 12.68 -13.12
C SER A 418 -9.56 13.60 -14.19
N ARG A 419 -10.35 13.85 -15.24
CA ARG A 419 -9.98 14.78 -16.31
C ARG A 419 -11.21 15.51 -16.80
N ASN A 420 -11.09 16.82 -17.02
CA ASN A 420 -12.11 17.58 -17.72
C ASN A 420 -12.30 17.11 -19.17
N ASN A 421 -13.42 17.52 -19.76
CA ASN A 421 -13.59 17.45 -21.20
C ASN A 421 -12.55 18.33 -21.91
N PHE A 422 -12.29 18.04 -23.17
CA PHE A 422 -11.35 18.80 -23.97
C PHE A 422 -11.79 18.89 -25.43
N ASP A 423 -11.31 19.92 -26.10
CA ASP A 423 -11.54 20.14 -27.53
C ASP A 423 -10.28 19.72 -28.29
N ALA A 424 -10.35 18.57 -28.97
CA ALA A 424 -9.31 18.11 -29.88
C ALA A 424 -9.75 18.30 -31.34
N ASN A 425 -8.80 18.69 -32.18
CA ASN A 425 -8.98 18.83 -33.63
C ASN A 425 -7.69 18.38 -34.35
N GLU A 426 -7.62 18.55 -35.67
CA GLU A 426 -6.44 18.12 -36.45
C GLU A 426 -5.15 18.80 -36.00
N GLU A 427 -5.23 20.07 -35.56
CA GLU A 427 -4.09 20.89 -35.14
C GLU A 427 -3.74 20.70 -33.66
N HIS A 428 -4.76 20.64 -32.78
CA HIS A 428 -4.61 20.62 -31.33
C HIS A 428 -4.96 19.24 -30.79
N THR A 429 -3.93 18.48 -30.41
CA THR A 429 -4.09 17.05 -30.10
C THR A 429 -3.58 16.69 -28.73
N ARG A 430 -4.11 15.59 -28.21
CA ARG A 430 -3.77 15.06 -26.90
C ARG A 430 -3.28 13.62 -27.05
N HIS A 431 -2.06 13.35 -26.61
CA HIS A 431 -1.46 12.02 -26.61
C HIS A 431 -0.76 11.78 -25.28
N PHE A 432 -1.28 10.81 -24.55
CA PHE A 432 -0.72 10.33 -23.31
C PHE A 432 -0.39 8.85 -23.43
N ARG A 433 0.58 8.39 -22.66
CA ARG A 433 0.88 6.96 -22.52
C ARG A 433 0.84 6.58 -21.06
N SER A 434 0.34 5.39 -20.76
CA SER A 434 0.17 4.93 -19.39
C SER A 434 0.72 3.54 -19.18
N CYS A 435 1.18 3.29 -17.94
CA CYS A 435 1.58 1.96 -17.47
C CYS A 435 1.31 1.83 -15.96
N PHE A 436 1.55 0.62 -15.44
CA PHE A 436 1.27 0.29 -14.05
C PHE A 436 2.46 -0.40 -13.38
N LEU A 437 2.55 -0.25 -12.06
CA LEU A 437 3.53 -0.92 -11.20
C LEU A 437 2.83 -1.49 -9.96
N ASP A 438 3.28 -2.66 -9.51
CA ASP A 438 2.78 -3.27 -8.28
C ASP A 438 3.40 -2.67 -7.01
N SER A 439 2.58 -2.61 -5.95
CA SER A 439 2.96 -2.04 -4.66
C SER A 439 4.20 -2.70 -4.05
N ASP A 440 4.40 -4.00 -4.28
CA ASP A 440 5.51 -4.76 -3.69
C ASP A 440 6.86 -4.32 -4.26
N HIS A 441 6.91 -4.00 -5.55
CA HIS A 441 8.13 -3.52 -6.20
C HIS A 441 8.50 -2.11 -5.73
N PHE A 442 7.51 -1.22 -5.59
CA PHE A 442 7.73 0.08 -4.98
C PHE A 442 8.26 -0.06 -3.54
N LYS A 443 7.60 -0.87 -2.69
CA LYS A 443 8.02 -1.08 -1.29
C LYS A 443 9.44 -1.66 -1.20
N SER A 444 9.76 -2.62 -2.06
CA SER A 444 11.10 -3.22 -2.11
C SER A 444 12.16 -2.18 -2.49
N LYS A 445 11.90 -1.37 -3.53
CA LYS A 445 12.81 -0.30 -3.95
C LYS A 445 12.98 0.76 -2.87
N MET A 446 11.89 1.16 -2.24
CA MET A 446 11.89 2.13 -1.15
C MET A 446 12.76 1.64 0.01
N LYS A 447 12.53 0.42 0.48
CA LYS A 447 13.32 -0.20 1.57
C LYS A 447 14.82 -0.25 1.22
N TYR A 448 15.16 -0.65 -0.01
CA TYR A 448 16.55 -0.64 -0.48
C TYR A 448 17.19 0.75 -0.42
N LEU A 449 16.46 1.80 -0.81
CA LEU A 449 16.97 3.17 -0.79
C LEU A 449 17.05 3.75 0.63
N GLU A 450 16.10 3.42 1.51
CA GLU A 450 16.19 3.72 2.94
C GLU A 450 17.45 3.10 3.54
N GLU A 451 17.68 1.80 3.28
CA GLU A 451 18.89 1.11 3.71
C GLU A 451 20.18 1.72 3.12
N LYS A 452 20.09 2.42 1.99
CA LYS A 452 21.22 3.10 1.36
C LYS A 452 21.49 4.49 1.94
N PHE A 453 20.46 5.25 2.31
CA PHE A 453 20.57 6.69 2.61
C PHE A 453 20.14 7.13 4.00
N GLU A 454 19.23 6.45 4.70
CA GLU A 454 18.82 6.86 6.06
C GLU A 454 19.99 6.73 7.06
N PHE A 455 20.96 5.86 6.79
CA PHE A 455 22.18 5.75 7.61
C PHE A 455 23.19 6.90 7.43
N GLN A 456 22.87 7.93 6.63
CA GLN A 456 23.72 9.12 6.48
C GLN A 456 23.29 10.31 7.36
N PHE A 457 22.14 10.25 8.03
CA PHE A 457 21.59 11.37 8.81
C PHE A 457 21.96 11.38 10.32
N GLU A 458 22.77 10.42 10.80
CA GLU A 458 23.34 10.43 12.16
C GLU A 458 24.85 10.76 12.18
N LYS A 459 25.28 11.81 11.47
CA LYS A 459 26.62 12.40 11.67
C LYS A 459 26.55 13.79 12.28
#